data_AF-A0AAE3J0J5-F1
#
_entry.id   AF-A0AAE3J0J5-F1
#
_cell.length_a   1.000
_cell.length_b   1.000
_cell.length_c   1.000
_cell.angle_alpha   90.00
_cell.angle_beta   90.00
_cell.angle_gamma   90.00
#
_symmetry.space_group_name_H-M   'P 1'
#
loop_
_entity.id
_entity.type
_entity.pdbx_description
1 polymer ?
#
loop_
_entity_poly.entity_id
_entity_poly.type
_entity_poly.pdbx_seq_one_letter_code
_entity_poly.pdbx_strand_id
1 'polypeptide(L)' 'MKITEQSLETLLIYIAQAIESRSDGDHYLPIFERIKKEIACLKAKNSIRAEVSRIAAQRSSC' A
#
# COMPACT_ATOMS: atom_id res chain seq x y z
N MET A 1 -8.72 5.73 -12.95
CA MET A 1 -7.30 5.75 -12.53
C MET A 1 -7.00 4.46 -11.79
N LYS A 2 -5.93 3.72 -12.16
CA LYS A 2 -5.45 2.62 -11.31
C LYS A 2 -4.70 3.24 -10.13
N ILE A 3 -5.16 2.96 -8.92
CA ILE A 3 -4.43 3.34 -7.70
C ILE A 3 -3.21 2.42 -7.61
N THR A 4 -2.01 3.01 -7.55
CA THR A 4 -0.76 2.26 -7.36
C THR A 4 -0.32 2.34 -5.90
N GLU A 5 0.53 1.39 -5.50
CA GLU A 5 1.19 1.41 -4.19
C GLU A 5 1.88 2.76 -3.93
N GLN A 6 2.62 3.27 -4.93
CA GLN A 6 3.30 4.55 -4.85
C GLN A 6 2.34 5.73 -4.67
N SER A 7 1.18 5.73 -5.35
CA SER A 7 0.17 6.77 -5.14
C SER A 7 -0.39 6.76 -3.72
N LEU A 8 -0.56 5.59 -3.10
CA LEU A 8 -1.03 5.47 -1.73
C LEU A 8 0.05 5.92 -0.73
N GLU A 9 1.32 5.62 -0.98
CA GLU A 9 2.43 6.09 -0.15
C GLU A 9 2.55 7.62 -0.18
N THR A 10 2.41 8.24 -1.35
CA THR A 10 2.36 9.71 -1.47
C THR A 10 1.18 10.29 -0.68
N LEU A 11 -0.01 9.68 -0.80
CA LEU A 11 -1.19 10.12 -0.06
C LEU A 11 -0.99 9.98 1.46
N LEU A 12 -0.32 8.90 1.89
CA LEU A 12 -0.02 8.65 3.30
C LEU A 12 0.83 9.78 3.89
N ILE A 13 1.86 10.25 3.17
CA ILE A 13 2.72 11.37 3.58
C ILE A 13 1.91 12.65 3.71
N TYR A 14 1.06 12.94 2.72
CA TYR A 14 0.21 14.14 2.76
C TYR A 14 -0.74 14.12 3.97
N ILE A 15 -1.36 12.98 4.26
CA ILE A 15 -2.26 12.85 5.40
C ILE A 15 -1.50 12.95 6.73
N ALA A 16 -0.30 12.36 6.83
CA ALA A 16 0.54 12.53 8.03
C ALA A 16 0.84 14.01 8.31
N GLN A 17 1.22 14.76 7.28
CA GLN A 17 1.45 16.20 7.41
C GLN A 17 0.17 16.95 7.83
N ALA A 18 -0.99 16.57 7.29
CA ALA A 18 -2.27 17.17 7.67
C ALA A 18 -2.65 16.88 9.13
N ILE A 19 -2.36 15.67 9.63
CA ILE A 19 -2.57 15.29 11.04
C ILE A 19 -1.71 16.16 11.95
N GLU A 20 -0.42 16.30 11.67
CA GLU A 20 0.52 17.02 12.54
C GLU A 20 0.34 18.55 12.52
N SER A 21 -0.06 19.11 11.37
CA SER A 21 -0.08 20.57 11.17
C SER A 21 -1.42 21.24 11.47
N ARG A 22 -2.52 20.49 11.56
CA ARG A 22 -3.87 21.05 11.70
C ARG A 22 -4.43 20.80 13.09
N SER A 23 -5.20 21.78 13.60
CA SER A 23 -5.90 21.65 14.88
C SER A 23 -6.98 20.56 14.89
N ASP A 24 -7.48 20.18 13.71
CA ASP A 24 -8.46 19.13 13.50
C ASP A 24 -7.83 17.83 12.94
N GLY A 25 -6.51 17.69 13.09
CA GLY A 25 -5.69 16.62 12.52
C GLY A 25 -6.16 15.21 12.87
N ASP A 26 -6.65 14.99 14.09
CA ASP A 26 -7.11 13.69 14.57
C ASP A 26 -8.25 13.09 13.74
N HIS A 27 -9.07 13.93 13.08
CA HIS A 27 -10.13 13.44 12.19
C HIS A 27 -9.60 12.65 10.99
N TYR A 28 -8.32 12.82 10.64
CA TYR A 28 -7.68 12.11 9.54
C TYR A 28 -7.08 10.76 9.94
N LEU A 29 -6.96 10.45 11.24
CA LEU A 29 -6.40 9.18 11.73
C LEU A 29 -7.10 7.93 11.13
N PRO A 30 -8.44 7.86 11.05
CA PRO A 30 -9.10 6.70 10.45
C PRO A 30 -8.76 6.50 8.96
N ILE A 31 -8.56 7.61 8.23
CA ILE A 31 -8.18 7.57 6.82
C ILE A 31 -6.73 7.10 6.67
N PHE A 32 -5.84 7.61 7.52
CA PHE A 32 -4.44 7.21 7.57
C PHE A 32 -4.29 5.70 7.83
N GLU A 33 -5.01 5.17 8.81
CA GLU A 33 -5.01 3.73 9.10
C GLU A 33 -5.50 2.88 7.92
N ARG A 34 -6.57 3.32 7.25
CA ARG A 34 -7.11 2.62 6.09
C ARG A 34 -6.10 2.55 4.95
N ILE A 35 -5.39 3.65 4.67
CA ILE A 35 -4.36 3.68 3.63
C ILE A 35 -3.20 2.75 3.98
N LYS A 36 -2.75 2.72 5.24
CA LYS A 36 -1.72 1.76 5.69
C LYS A 36 -2.12 0.31 5.43
N LYS A 37 -3.38 -0.05 5.74
CA LYS A 37 -3.91 -1.40 5.50
C LYS A 37 -3.95 -1.74 4.01
N GLU A 38 -4.35 -0.78 3.17
CA GLU A 38 -4.39 -0.99 1.72
C GLU A 38 -3.00 -1.20 1.12
N ILE A 39 -2.01 -0.40 1.53
CA ILE A 39 -0.61 -0.56 1.10
C ILE A 39 -0.09 -1.96 1.49
N ALA A 40 -0.33 -2.39 2.73
CA ALA A 40 0.07 -3.72 3.19
C ALA A 40 -0.58 -4.84 2.36
N CYS A 41 -1.87 -4.70 2.03
CA CYS A 41 -2.59 -5.64 1.18
C CYS A 41 -2.00 -5.73 -0.24
N LEU A 42 -1.67 -4.59 -0.85
CA LEU A 42 -1.05 -4.55 -2.18
C LEU A 42 0.35 -5.19 -2.16
N LYS A 43 1.18 -4.87 -1.17
CA LYS A 43 2.51 -5.46 -0.99
C LYS A 43 2.43 -6.98 -0.85
N ALA A 44 1.50 -7.47 -0.03
CA ALA A 44 1.27 -8.90 0.16
C ALA A 44 0.83 -9.59 -1.15
N LYS A 45 -0.14 -9.00 -1.88
CA LYS A 45 -0.59 -9.53 -3.17
C LYS A 45 0.52 -9.59 -4.21
N ASN A 46 1.35 -8.55 -4.30
CA ASN A 46 2.49 -8.50 -5.23
C ASN A 46 3.54 -9.56 -4.87
N SER A 47 3.83 -9.74 -3.58
CA SER A 47 4.75 -10.78 -3.09
C SER A 47 4.25 -12.19 -3.44
N ILE A 48 2.98 -12.50 -3.15
CA ILE A 48 2.37 -13.79 -3.50
C ILE A 48 2.40 -14.00 -5.02
N ARG A 49 2.05 -12.97 -5.80
CA ARG A 49 2.07 -13.05 -7.27
C ARG A 49 3.47 -13.38 -7.80
N ALA A 50 4.50 -12.74 -7.25
CA ALA A 50 5.90 -12.98 -7.59
C ALA A 50 6.33 -14.40 -7.21
N GLU A 51 5.92 -14.88 -6.05
CA GLU A 51 6.19 -16.26 -5.60
C GLU A 51 5.54 -17.29 -6.52
N VAL A 52 4.27 -17.12 -6.88
CA VAL A 52 3.58 -18.00 -7.84
C VAL A 52 4.33 -18.02 -9.18
N SER A 53 4.76 -16.86 -9.68
CA SER A 53 5.53 -16.78 -10.92
C SER A 53 6.87 -17.53 -10.84
N ARG A 54 7.58 -17.42 -9.71
CA ARG A 54 8.83 -18.15 -9.46
C ARG A 54 8.62 -19.67 -9.47
N ILE A 55 7.58 -20.15 -8.78
CA ILE A 55 7.24 -21.59 -8.72
C ILE A 55 6.85 -22.10 -10.12
N ALA A 56 6.05 -21.35 -10.86
CA ALA A 56 5.65 -21.72 -12.20
C ALA A 56 6.86 -21.82 -13.15
N ALA A 57 7.80 -20.87 -13.09
CA ALA A 57 8.99 -20.85 -13.93
C ALA A 57 9.91 -22.06 -13.70
N GLN A 58 10.01 -22.55 -12.46
CA GLN A 58 10.80 -23.74 -12.12
C GLN A 58 10.28 -25.01 -12.80
N ARG A 59 8.97 -25.09 -13.09
CA ARG A 59 8.35 -26.26 -13.71
C ARG A 59 8.53 -26.31 -15.22
N SER A 60 8.83 -25.17 -15.84
CA SER A 60 9.03 -25.02 -17.29
C SER A 60 10.46 -25.32 -17.75
N SER A 61 11.36 -25.68 -16.84
CA SER A 61 12.78 -25.96 -17.11
C SER A 61 13.15 -27.46 -17.05
N CYS A 62 12.16 -28.35 -17.13
CA CYS A 62 12.34 -29.80 -17.30
C CYS A 62 11.80 -30.25 -18.66
#